data_AF-A0A3S3KK34-F1
#
_entry.id   AF-A0A3S3KK34-F1
#
_cell.length_a   1.000
_cell.length_b   1.000
_cell.length_c   1.000
_cell.angle_alpha   90.00
_cell.angle_beta   90.00
_cell.angle_gamma   90.00
#
_symmetry.space_group_name_H-M   'P 1'
#
loop_
_entity.id
_entity.type
_entity.pdbx_description
1 polymer ?
#
loop_
_entity_poly.entity_id
_entity_poly.type
_entity_poly.pdbx_seq_one_letter_code
_entity_poly.pdbx_strand_id
1 'polypeptide(L)'
;FENMLEARIFDLYDDPMPSRTNLEGYCGETAATLIQLAAMVLDPVAAPGFAELAGRAGCAQAITGLLLLLPLHRRRGQCFVPADILAAAGTTPEEFVKEEGGAAAERAVAAMIALAREHLNAFEKGAAALPVSLRPAFLPLALTRGYLDRTETGRSPLSATATLSILRRHWLLLRHAMRGWRPL
;
A
#
# COMPACT_ATOMS: atom_id res chain seq x y z
N PHE A 1 -9.43 -13.75 8.58
CA PHE A 1 -10.48 -13.27 7.66
C PHE A 1 -11.46 -12.37 8.40
N GLU A 2 -11.94 -12.77 9.58
CA GLU A 2 -12.76 -11.91 10.46
C GLU A 2 -12.12 -10.55 10.73
N ASN A 3 -10.82 -10.51 11.10
CA ASN A 3 -10.10 -9.24 11.29
C ASN A 3 -10.15 -8.31 10.06
N MET A 4 -10.16 -8.86 8.84
CA MET A 4 -10.29 -8.03 7.64
C MET A 4 -11.68 -7.40 7.56
N LEU A 5 -12.73 -8.15 7.89
CA LEU A 5 -14.10 -7.63 7.90
C LEU A 5 -14.25 -6.55 8.97
N GLU A 6 -13.70 -6.78 10.16
CA GLU A 6 -13.66 -5.80 11.25
C GLU A 6 -12.89 -4.53 10.85
N ALA A 7 -11.71 -4.68 10.23
CA ALA A 7 -10.95 -3.55 9.72
C ALA A 7 -11.69 -2.77 8.62
N ARG A 8 -12.63 -3.38 7.89
CA ARG A 8 -13.48 -2.68 6.91
C ARG A 8 -14.63 -1.90 7.53
N ILE A 9 -14.96 -2.16 8.80
CA ILE A 9 -15.94 -1.35 9.54
C ILE A 9 -15.40 0.08 9.72
N PHE A 10 -14.09 0.22 9.94
CA PHE A 10 -13.38 1.50 9.96
C PHE A 10 -13.69 2.36 8.72
N ASP A 11 -13.65 1.74 7.54
CA ASP A 11 -13.93 2.41 6.26
C ASP A 11 -15.40 2.87 6.14
N LEU A 12 -16.33 2.17 6.81
CA LEU A 12 -17.76 2.47 6.76
C LEU A 12 -18.13 3.68 7.62
N TYR A 13 -17.46 3.83 8.77
CA TYR A 13 -17.72 4.91 9.72
C TYR A 13 -16.80 6.12 9.52
N ASP A 14 -15.90 6.07 8.53
CA ASP A 14 -14.88 7.09 8.30
C ASP A 14 -14.07 7.39 9.58
N ASP A 15 -13.73 6.33 10.31
CA ASP A 15 -12.98 6.44 11.56
C ASP A 15 -11.64 7.17 11.31
N PRO A 16 -11.20 8.03 12.23
CA PRO A 16 -9.96 8.77 12.05
C PRO A 16 -8.76 7.83 12.10
N MET A 17 -7.74 8.10 11.27
CA MET A 17 -6.46 7.39 11.30
C MET A 17 -5.47 8.13 12.21
N PRO A 18 -5.26 7.73 13.48
CA PRO A 18 -4.57 8.60 14.44
C PRO A 18 -3.06 8.61 14.27
N SER A 19 -2.46 7.50 13.83
CA SER A 19 -1.02 7.36 13.74
C SER A 19 -0.57 6.47 12.58
N ARG A 20 0.71 6.56 12.23
CA ARG A 20 1.36 5.62 11.31
C ARG A 20 1.15 4.16 11.75
N THR A 21 1.24 3.87 13.04
CA THR A 21 1.07 2.50 13.57
C THR A 21 -0.35 1.99 13.33
N ASN A 22 -1.38 2.85 13.47
CA ASN A 22 -2.76 2.47 13.16
C ASN A 22 -2.93 2.15 11.67
N LEU A 23 -2.30 2.93 10.79
CA LEU A 23 -2.33 2.67 9.35
C LEU A 23 -1.65 1.34 9.01
N GLU A 24 -0.51 1.04 9.63
CA GLU A 24 0.21 -0.23 9.45
C GLU A 24 -0.62 -1.41 9.97
N GLY A 25 -1.32 -1.25 11.11
CA GLY A 25 -2.29 -2.23 11.61
C GLY A 25 -3.43 -2.49 10.63
N TYR A 26 -4.07 -1.42 10.12
CA TYR A 26 -5.10 -1.50 9.09
C TYR A 26 -4.61 -2.22 7.82
N CYS A 27 -3.39 -1.89 7.36
CA CYS A 27 -2.78 -2.57 6.22
C CYS A 27 -2.53 -4.06 6.49
N GLY A 28 -2.12 -4.38 7.73
CA GLY A 28 -1.95 -5.74 8.22
C GLY A 28 -3.25 -6.53 8.13
N GLU A 29 -4.32 -6.00 8.73
CA GLU A 29 -5.62 -6.66 8.81
C GLU A 29 -6.32 -6.76 7.46
N THR A 30 -6.04 -5.85 6.52
CA THR A 30 -6.66 -5.83 5.19
C THR A 30 -5.83 -6.53 4.11
N ALA A 31 -4.79 -5.87 3.61
CA ALA A 31 -4.03 -6.33 2.46
C ALA A 31 -3.06 -7.46 2.83
N ALA A 32 -2.36 -7.35 3.96
CA ALA A 32 -1.40 -8.38 4.37
C ALA A 32 -2.10 -9.70 4.70
N THR A 33 -3.24 -9.66 5.40
CA THR A 33 -4.07 -10.84 5.69
C THR A 33 -4.41 -11.63 4.43
N LEU A 34 -4.76 -10.96 3.32
CA LEU A 34 -5.06 -11.65 2.06
C LEU A 34 -3.84 -12.35 1.46
N ILE A 35 -2.67 -11.72 1.52
CA ILE A 35 -1.40 -12.33 1.08
C ILE A 35 -1.06 -13.53 1.97
N GLN A 36 -1.20 -13.41 3.29
CA GLN A 36 -0.97 -14.50 4.23
C GLN A 36 -1.92 -15.68 4.01
N LEU A 37 -3.22 -15.41 3.80
CA LEU A 37 -4.21 -16.46 3.50
C LEU A 37 -3.88 -17.16 2.19
N ALA A 38 -3.53 -16.42 1.13
CA ALA A 38 -3.11 -17.01 -0.14
C ALA A 38 -1.84 -17.87 0.03
N ALA A 39 -0.86 -17.39 0.80
CA ALA A 39 0.36 -18.14 1.11
C ALA A 39 0.05 -19.45 1.86
N MET A 40 -0.82 -19.40 2.87
CA MET A 40 -1.23 -20.60 3.63
C MET A 40 -1.99 -21.62 2.77
N VAL A 41 -2.81 -21.16 1.81
CA VAL A 41 -3.48 -22.04 0.85
C VAL A 41 -2.47 -22.75 -0.06
N LEU A 42 -1.42 -22.05 -0.49
CA LEU A 42 -0.41 -22.59 -1.40
C LEU A 42 0.57 -23.54 -0.71
N ASP A 43 1.01 -23.18 0.50
CA ASP A 43 2.00 -23.94 1.26
C ASP A 43 1.84 -23.64 2.76
N PRO A 44 1.00 -24.40 3.48
CA PRO A 44 0.72 -24.14 4.89
C PRO A 44 1.93 -24.41 5.80
N VAL A 45 2.93 -25.17 5.34
CA VAL A 45 4.13 -25.48 6.11
C VAL A 45 5.13 -24.32 6.03
N ALA A 46 5.36 -23.78 4.82
CA ALA A 46 6.31 -22.68 4.63
C ALA A 46 5.73 -21.32 5.01
N ALA A 47 4.43 -21.08 4.81
CA ALA A 47 3.81 -19.77 4.94
C ALA A 47 4.05 -19.05 6.28
N PRO A 48 3.98 -19.71 7.46
CA PRO A 48 4.20 -19.03 8.74
C PRO A 48 5.56 -18.34 8.84
N GLY A 49 6.60 -18.89 8.20
CA GLY A 49 7.95 -18.31 8.18
C GLY A 49 8.07 -17.01 7.39
N PHE A 50 7.03 -16.61 6.64
CA PHE A 50 7.02 -15.42 5.79
C PHE A 50 5.93 -14.41 6.16
N ALA A 51 5.35 -14.51 7.37
CA ALA A 51 4.30 -13.62 7.85
C ALA A 51 4.74 -12.14 7.89
N GLU A 52 5.95 -11.85 8.38
CA GLU A 52 6.51 -10.48 8.38
C GLU A 52 6.64 -9.94 6.96
N LEU A 53 7.12 -10.77 6.03
CA LEU A 53 7.30 -10.39 4.64
C LEU A 53 5.95 -10.07 3.97
N ALA A 54 4.90 -10.84 4.29
CA ALA A 54 3.53 -10.55 3.88
C ALA A 54 3.01 -9.24 4.51
N GLY A 55 3.37 -8.92 5.75
CA GLY A 55 3.09 -7.64 6.40
C GLY A 55 3.66 -6.46 5.62
N ARG A 56 4.95 -6.52 5.25
CA ARG A 56 5.63 -5.49 4.45
C ARG A 56 5.01 -5.35 3.06
N ALA A 57 4.74 -6.46 2.39
CA ALA A 57 4.05 -6.47 1.09
C ALA A 57 2.65 -5.83 1.19
N GLY A 58 1.87 -6.21 2.20
CA GLY A 58 0.53 -5.70 2.44
C GLY A 58 0.53 -4.18 2.68
N CYS A 59 1.43 -3.68 3.53
CA CYS A 59 1.59 -2.23 3.76
C CYS A 59 1.96 -1.49 2.48
N ALA A 60 2.96 -1.96 1.74
CA ALA A 60 3.35 -1.34 0.48
C ALA A 60 2.19 -1.27 -0.53
N GLN A 61 1.46 -2.37 -0.68
CA GLN A 61 0.32 -2.45 -1.61
C GLN A 61 -0.85 -1.57 -1.16
N ALA A 62 -1.23 -1.63 0.11
CA ALA A 62 -2.36 -0.88 0.66
C ALA A 62 -2.12 0.63 0.61
N ILE A 63 -0.96 1.10 1.06
CA ILE A 63 -0.62 2.53 1.07
C ILE A 63 -0.54 3.06 -0.37
N THR A 64 0.03 2.28 -1.30
CA THR A 64 0.01 2.64 -2.73
C THR A 64 -1.43 2.72 -3.26
N GLY A 65 -2.30 1.79 -2.87
CA GLY A 65 -3.72 1.83 -3.20
C GLY A 65 -4.43 3.08 -2.68
N LEU A 66 -4.19 3.45 -1.42
CA LEU A 66 -4.71 4.68 -0.80
C LEU A 66 -4.25 5.92 -1.56
N LEU A 67 -2.99 5.98 -1.99
CA LEU A 67 -2.46 7.07 -2.83
C LEU A 67 -3.15 7.14 -4.20
N LEU A 68 -3.42 6.00 -4.83
CA LEU A 68 -4.09 5.95 -6.12
C LEU A 68 -5.57 6.37 -6.02
N LEU A 69 -6.22 6.05 -4.91
CA LEU A 69 -7.61 6.39 -4.62
C LEU A 69 -7.78 7.75 -3.92
N LEU A 70 -6.67 8.43 -3.60
CA LEU A 70 -6.68 9.69 -2.85
C LEU A 70 -7.64 10.76 -3.42
N PRO A 71 -7.71 11.00 -4.74
CA PRO A 71 -8.67 11.97 -5.28
C PRO A 71 -10.13 11.60 -4.97
N LEU A 72 -10.44 10.30 -4.95
CA LEU A 72 -11.79 9.81 -4.63
C LEU A 72 -12.08 9.92 -3.14
N HIS A 73 -11.14 9.52 -2.28
CA HIS A 73 -11.28 9.61 -0.83
C HIS A 73 -11.54 11.04 -0.38
N ARG A 74 -10.75 12.02 -0.87
CA ARG A 74 -10.95 13.44 -0.55
C ARG A 74 -12.32 13.95 -0.99
N ARG A 75 -12.77 13.60 -2.20
CA ARG A 75 -14.12 13.95 -2.69
C ARG A 75 -15.25 13.37 -1.83
N ARG A 76 -15.00 12.26 -1.14
CA ARG A 76 -15.95 11.62 -0.22
C ARG A 76 -15.84 12.12 1.22
N GLY A 77 -14.92 13.04 1.51
CA GLY A 77 -14.68 13.50 2.88
C GLY A 77 -13.74 12.60 3.69
N GLN A 78 -13.15 11.57 3.07
CA GLN A 78 -12.41 10.52 3.78
C GLN A 78 -10.92 10.86 3.86
N CYS A 79 -10.32 10.66 5.04
CA CYS A 79 -8.90 10.85 5.26
C CYS A 79 -8.25 9.60 5.84
N PHE A 80 -7.51 8.88 5.00
CA PHE A 80 -6.71 7.71 5.41
C PHE A 80 -5.26 8.06 5.74
N VAL A 81 -4.87 9.32 5.62
CA VAL A 81 -3.52 9.77 5.99
C VAL A 81 -3.47 9.93 7.52
N PRO A 82 -2.49 9.32 8.19
CA PRO A 82 -2.32 9.44 9.63
C PRO A 82 -2.23 10.88 10.14
N ALA A 83 -2.89 11.15 11.27
CA ALA A 83 -2.91 12.48 11.88
C ALA A 83 -1.50 12.96 12.31
N ASP A 84 -0.62 12.05 12.73
CA ASP A 84 0.79 12.37 13.03
C ASP A 84 1.58 12.82 11.78
N ILE A 85 1.36 12.17 10.62
CA ILE A 85 1.93 12.56 9.33
C ILE A 85 1.37 13.92 8.88
N LEU A 86 0.06 14.14 9.02
CA LEU A 86 -0.58 15.40 8.67
C LEU A 86 -0.05 16.55 9.54
N ALA A 87 0.03 16.36 10.85
CA ALA A 87 0.59 17.32 11.78
C ALA A 87 2.05 17.66 11.45
N ALA A 88 2.88 16.66 11.16
CA ALA A 88 4.27 16.87 10.74
C ALA A 88 4.39 17.62 9.40
N ALA A 89 3.42 17.46 8.50
CA ALA A 89 3.33 18.18 7.24
C ALA A 89 2.77 19.60 7.39
N GLY A 90 2.16 19.93 8.54
CA GLY A 90 1.56 21.21 8.86
C GLY A 90 0.14 21.38 8.33
N THR A 91 -0.68 20.33 8.40
CA THR A 91 -2.11 20.33 8.00
C THR A 91 -2.93 19.48 8.97
N THR A 92 -4.24 19.66 8.98
CA THR A 92 -5.19 18.76 9.66
C THR A 92 -5.90 17.81 8.68
N PRO A 93 -6.58 16.75 9.15
CA PRO A 93 -7.43 15.92 8.30
C PRO A 93 -8.49 16.72 7.54
N GLU A 94 -9.11 17.71 8.20
CA GLU A 94 -10.17 18.53 7.62
C GLU A 94 -9.65 19.43 6.50
N GLU A 95 -8.51 20.10 6.72
CA GLU A 95 -7.82 20.91 5.72
C GLU A 95 -7.35 20.04 4.55
N PHE A 96 -6.72 18.89 4.87
CA PHE A 96 -6.22 17.96 3.88
C PHE A 96 -7.33 17.41 2.98
N VAL A 97 -8.56 17.26 3.47
CA VAL A 97 -9.69 16.81 2.66
C VAL A 97 -10.34 17.96 1.87
N LYS A 98 -10.51 19.14 2.48
CA LYS A 98 -11.30 20.25 1.90
C LYS A 98 -10.53 21.13 0.91
N GLU A 99 -9.25 21.37 1.14
CA GLU A 99 -8.48 22.27 0.28
C GLU A 99 -8.18 21.62 -1.08
N GLU A 100 -8.01 22.37 -2.17
CA GLU A 100 -7.67 21.74 -3.47
C GLU A 100 -6.20 21.28 -3.56
N GLY A 101 -5.44 21.41 -2.47
CA GLY A 101 -4.03 21.04 -2.36
C GLY A 101 -3.23 22.15 -1.69
N GLY A 102 -1.91 22.06 -1.76
CA GLY A 102 -1.02 23.04 -1.13
C GLY A 102 0.27 22.39 -0.64
N ALA A 103 1.25 23.20 -0.24
CA ALA A 103 2.57 22.70 0.16
C ALA A 103 2.49 21.71 1.33
N ALA A 104 1.55 21.90 2.27
CA ALA A 104 1.34 20.98 3.38
C ALA A 104 0.74 19.63 2.92
N ALA A 105 -0.30 19.65 2.08
CA ALA A 105 -0.90 18.44 1.53
C ALA A 105 0.11 17.66 0.66
N GLU A 106 0.92 18.34 -0.15
CA GLU A 106 1.98 17.71 -0.93
C GLU A 106 3.06 17.05 -0.05
N ARG A 107 3.43 17.68 1.08
CA ARG A 107 4.34 17.07 2.07
C ARG A 107 3.73 15.81 2.68
N ALA A 108 2.44 15.82 3.03
CA ALA A 108 1.76 14.65 3.56
C ALA A 108 1.72 13.49 2.55
N VAL A 109 1.45 13.80 1.28
CA VAL A 109 1.49 12.81 0.18
C VAL A 109 2.91 12.27 -0.02
N ALA A 110 3.93 13.12 -0.01
CA ALA A 110 5.32 12.70 -0.09
C ALA A 110 5.70 11.76 1.08
N ALA A 111 5.24 12.04 2.29
CA ALA A 111 5.45 11.16 3.45
C ALA A 111 4.77 9.79 3.27
N MET A 112 3.54 9.75 2.75
CA MET A 112 2.84 8.50 2.44
C MET A 112 3.55 7.68 1.34
N ILE A 113 4.06 8.35 0.30
CA ILE A 113 4.89 7.71 -0.74
C ILE A 113 6.16 7.12 -0.11
N ALA A 114 6.86 7.89 0.72
CA ALA A 114 8.07 7.43 1.40
C ALA A 114 7.78 6.21 2.30
N LEU A 115 6.65 6.20 3.01
CA LEU A 115 6.23 5.07 3.83
C LEU A 115 5.94 3.82 2.98
N ALA A 116 5.23 3.96 1.86
CA ALA A 116 5.01 2.84 0.94
C ALA A 116 6.33 2.28 0.37
N ARG A 117 7.28 3.17 0.05
CA ARG A 117 8.64 2.80 -0.40
C ARG A 117 9.43 2.08 0.68
N GLU A 118 9.35 2.52 1.93
CA GLU A 118 10.01 1.88 3.07
C GLU A 118 9.60 0.40 3.18
N HIS A 119 8.28 0.14 3.17
CA HIS A 119 7.73 -1.21 3.22
C HIS A 119 8.06 -2.03 1.98
N LEU A 120 8.00 -1.44 0.78
CA LEU A 120 8.35 -2.13 -0.46
C LEU A 120 9.83 -2.54 -0.47
N ASN A 121 10.73 -1.63 -0.07
CA ASN A 121 12.17 -1.91 -0.01
C ASN A 121 12.48 -2.99 1.06
N ALA A 122 11.79 -2.95 2.20
CA ALA A 122 11.91 -4.00 3.22
C ALA A 122 11.47 -5.36 2.69
N PHE A 123 10.34 -5.40 1.94
CA PHE A 123 9.90 -6.60 1.27
C PHE A 123 10.95 -7.11 0.26
N GLU A 124 11.42 -6.26 -0.65
CA GLU A 124 12.36 -6.66 -1.71
C GLU A 124 13.69 -7.21 -1.16
N LYS A 125 14.17 -6.69 -0.02
CA LYS A 125 15.34 -7.23 0.69
C LYS A 125 15.13 -8.67 1.17
N GLY A 126 13.92 -9.01 1.62
CA GLY A 126 13.57 -10.36 2.09
C GLY A 126 13.07 -11.29 0.98
N ALA A 127 12.66 -10.76 -0.16
CA ALA A 127 11.93 -11.52 -1.19
C ALA A 127 12.77 -12.61 -1.87
N ALA A 128 14.10 -12.51 -1.84
CA ALA A 128 14.99 -13.56 -2.36
C ALA A 128 14.87 -14.88 -1.57
N ALA A 129 14.46 -14.82 -0.30
CA ALA A 129 14.27 -16.01 0.54
C ALA A 129 12.93 -16.72 0.28
N LEU A 130 12.03 -16.16 -0.54
CA LEU A 130 10.71 -16.74 -0.80
C LEU A 130 10.82 -18.10 -1.53
N PRO A 131 10.27 -19.18 -0.94
CA PRO A 131 10.09 -20.46 -1.60
C PRO A 131 9.29 -20.27 -2.89
N VAL A 132 9.61 -21.09 -3.90
CA VAL A 132 8.92 -21.04 -5.19
C VAL A 132 7.40 -21.24 -5.01
N SER A 133 6.99 -22.09 -4.06
CA SER A 133 5.60 -22.35 -3.71
C SER A 133 4.83 -21.11 -3.24
N LEU A 134 5.50 -20.17 -2.55
CA LEU A 134 4.86 -18.97 -1.99
C LEU A 134 4.85 -17.77 -2.93
N ARG A 135 5.72 -17.72 -3.94
CA ARG A 135 5.83 -16.57 -4.87
C ARG A 135 4.50 -16.13 -5.49
N PRO A 136 3.57 -17.02 -5.88
CA PRO A 136 2.30 -16.60 -6.45
C PRO A 136 1.43 -15.75 -5.51
N ALA A 137 1.47 -15.98 -4.20
CA ALA A 137 0.71 -15.19 -3.23
C ALA A 137 1.10 -13.71 -3.23
N PHE A 138 2.34 -13.40 -3.62
CA PHE A 138 2.87 -12.04 -3.62
C PHE A 138 2.73 -11.33 -4.98
N LEU A 139 2.37 -12.04 -6.06
CA LEU A 139 2.27 -11.47 -7.42
C LEU A 139 1.47 -10.16 -7.53
N PRO A 140 0.37 -9.94 -6.78
CA PRO A 140 -0.35 -8.67 -6.79
C PRO A 140 0.53 -7.44 -6.49
N LEU A 141 1.59 -7.61 -5.69
CA LEU A 141 2.55 -6.56 -5.34
C LEU A 141 3.41 -6.11 -6.54
N ALA A 142 3.47 -6.87 -7.64
CA ALA A 142 4.40 -6.63 -8.75
C ALA A 142 4.17 -5.27 -9.45
N LEU A 143 2.98 -4.70 -9.26
CA LEU A 143 2.60 -3.41 -9.83
C LEU A 143 2.97 -2.23 -8.92
N THR A 144 3.16 -2.47 -7.62
CA THR A 144 3.32 -1.44 -6.58
C THR A 144 4.45 -0.49 -6.89
N ARG A 145 5.65 -1.02 -7.21
CA ARG A 145 6.82 -0.21 -7.60
C ARG A 145 6.49 0.69 -8.79
N GLY A 146 5.90 0.12 -9.85
CA GLY A 146 5.56 0.86 -11.06
C GLY A 146 4.55 1.98 -10.81
N TYR A 147 3.56 1.76 -9.93
CA TYR A 147 2.62 2.79 -9.53
C TYR A 147 3.31 3.88 -8.70
N LEU A 148 4.13 3.52 -7.71
CA LEU A 148 4.87 4.51 -6.91
C LEU A 148 5.78 5.38 -7.79
N ASP A 149 6.52 4.78 -8.73
CA ASP A 149 7.36 5.53 -9.68
C ASP A 149 6.51 6.56 -10.47
N ARG A 150 5.29 6.16 -10.87
CA ARG A 150 4.38 6.99 -11.65
C ARG A 150 3.67 8.06 -10.82
N THR A 151 3.42 7.77 -9.55
CA THR A 151 2.85 8.68 -8.55
C THR A 151 3.86 9.78 -8.21
N GLU A 152 5.15 9.45 -8.08
CA GLU A 152 6.25 10.39 -7.81
C GLU A 152 6.56 11.31 -8.99
N THR A 153 6.60 10.76 -10.20
CA THR A 153 7.00 11.51 -11.42
C THR A 153 5.81 12.13 -12.17
N GLY A 154 4.60 11.83 -11.72
CA GLY A 154 3.36 12.17 -12.40
C GLY A 154 2.73 13.48 -11.95
N ARG A 155 1.42 13.60 -12.21
CA ARG A 155 0.61 14.65 -11.58
C ARG A 155 0.41 14.31 -10.11
N SER A 156 0.27 15.33 -9.28
CA SER A 156 0.03 15.17 -7.85
C SER A 156 -1.14 14.21 -7.57
N PRO A 157 -0.97 13.23 -6.67
CA PRO A 157 -2.02 12.31 -6.23
C PRO A 157 -3.21 13.00 -5.58
N LEU A 158 -3.07 14.27 -5.17
CA LEU A 158 -4.19 15.09 -4.69
C LEU A 158 -5.22 15.36 -5.79
N SER A 159 -4.77 15.38 -7.05
CA SER A 159 -5.56 15.83 -8.21
C SER A 159 -5.86 14.72 -9.23
N ALA A 160 -5.00 13.71 -9.32
CA ALA A 160 -5.10 12.67 -10.35
C ALA A 160 -4.56 11.32 -9.88
N THR A 161 -5.21 10.26 -10.32
CA THR A 161 -4.75 8.88 -10.11
C THR A 161 -3.67 8.54 -11.12
N ALA A 162 -2.53 8.04 -10.65
CA ALA A 162 -1.48 7.51 -11.51
C ALA A 162 -1.96 6.27 -12.27
N THR A 163 -1.63 6.19 -13.57
CA THR A 163 -2.01 5.04 -14.42
C THR A 163 -0.79 4.40 -15.06
N LEU A 164 -0.80 3.06 -15.07
CA LEU A 164 0.09 2.24 -15.88
C LEU A 164 -0.66 1.72 -17.10
N SER A 165 0.01 1.70 -18.26
CA SER A 165 -0.54 1.07 -19.46
C SER A 165 -0.80 -0.42 -19.23
N ILE A 166 -1.80 -0.97 -19.91
CA ILE A 166 -2.19 -2.38 -19.78
C ILE A 166 -0.99 -3.29 -20.11
N LEU A 167 -0.21 -2.97 -21.14
CA LEU A 167 1.00 -3.70 -21.51
C LEU A 167 2.05 -3.70 -20.40
N ARG A 168 2.29 -2.53 -19.77
CA ARG A 168 3.25 -2.43 -18.67
C ARG A 168 2.80 -3.24 -17.45
N ARG A 169 1.50 -3.27 -17.13
CA ARG A 169 0.95 -4.09 -16.04
C ARG A 169 1.18 -5.58 -16.29
N HIS A 170 0.79 -6.08 -17.46
CA HIS A 170 0.97 -7.48 -17.83
C HIS A 170 2.45 -7.87 -17.88
N TRP A 171 3.30 -7.00 -18.41
CA TRP A 171 4.74 -7.23 -18.45
C TRP A 171 5.36 -7.32 -17.05
N LEU A 172 4.98 -6.43 -16.13
CA LEU A 172 5.46 -6.46 -14.74
C LEU A 172 5.03 -7.75 -14.03
N LEU A 173 3.78 -8.17 -14.19
CA LEU A 173 3.26 -9.42 -13.64
C LEU A 173 3.99 -10.63 -14.22
N LEU A 174 4.09 -10.72 -15.55
CA LEU A 174 4.77 -11.82 -16.23
C LEU A 174 6.24 -11.91 -15.82
N ARG A 175 6.95 -10.78 -15.74
CA ARG A 175 8.35 -10.73 -15.32
C ARG A 175 8.54 -11.33 -13.92
N HIS A 176 7.70 -10.96 -12.95
CA HIS A 176 7.80 -11.48 -11.59
C HIS A 176 7.35 -12.94 -11.49
N ALA A 177 6.33 -13.34 -12.26
CA ALA A 177 5.89 -14.74 -12.33
C ALA A 177 7.00 -15.66 -12.86
N MET A 178 7.74 -15.22 -13.90
CA MET A 178 8.80 -16.01 -14.52
C MET A 178 10.12 -15.97 -13.74
N ARG A 179 10.52 -14.80 -13.23
CA ARG A 179 11.88 -14.60 -12.66
C ARG A 179 11.90 -14.62 -11.13
N GLY A 180 10.73 -14.60 -10.48
CA GLY A 180 10.60 -14.35 -9.05
C GLY A 180 10.93 -12.90 -8.67
N TRP A 181 11.07 -12.68 -7.37
CA TRP A 181 11.40 -11.39 -6.77
C TRP A 181 12.92 -11.23 -6.65
N ARG A 182 13.56 -10.84 -7.75
CA ARG A 182 15.00 -10.53 -7.74
C ARG A 182 15.18 -9.05 -7.37
N PRO A 183 16.15 -8.70 -6.49
CA PRO A 183 16.52 -7.31 -6.28
C PRO A 183 16.92 -6.68 -7.61
N LEU A 184 16.48 -5.44 -7.83
CA LEU A 184 16.83 -4.63 -9.01
C LEU A 184 18.30 -4.24 -9.02
#